data_AF-G7JW20-F1
#
_entry.id   AF-G7JW20-F1
#
_cell.length_a   1.000
_cell.length_b   1.000
_cell.length_c   1.000
_cell.angle_alpha   90.00
_cell.angle_beta   90.00
_cell.angle_gamma   90.00
#
_symmetry.space_group_name_H-M   'P 1'
#
loop_
_entity.id
_entity.type
_entity.pdbx_description
1 polymer ?
#
loop_
_entity_poly.entity_id
_entity_poly.type
_entity_poly.pdbx_seq_one_letter_code
_entity_poly.pdbx_strand_id
1 'polypeptide(L)'
;MQAQKEVPPDMQCKDKFLLQSVRVNDGADAKEITPEMFNKEAGHVVEECKLRVVYVAPPQPQSPVPESSEEGSSPRGSVTENGNANGSDSTTVMRGFTERNGTPEKSAEAKALMLRLTEEKNNAIQLNSKLRQELDMLRRQSNKSRGNVSMIFVILIGLLGLIMGYLLKKT
;
A
#
# COMPACT_ATOMS: atom_id res chain seq x y z
N MET A 1 8.68 -7.41 -18.62
CA MET A 1 8.07 -8.61 -18.00
C MET A 1 7.45 -9.44 -19.10
N GLN A 2 7.71 -10.74 -19.14
CA GLN A 2 7.15 -11.62 -20.17
C GLN A 2 5.98 -12.40 -19.58
N ALA A 3 4.90 -12.54 -20.34
CA ALA A 3 3.73 -13.28 -19.90
C ALA A 3 4.07 -14.78 -19.81
N GLN A 4 3.62 -15.41 -18.73
CA GLN A 4 3.77 -16.85 -18.56
C GLN A 4 2.80 -17.58 -19.48
N LYS A 5 3.32 -18.54 -20.24
CA LYS A 5 2.51 -19.34 -21.18
C LYS A 5 1.89 -20.58 -20.55
N GLU A 6 2.51 -21.11 -19.49
CA GLU A 6 2.08 -22.36 -18.86
C GLU A 6 2.40 -22.35 -17.36
N VAL A 7 1.51 -22.93 -16.57
CA VAL A 7 1.60 -22.95 -15.10
C VAL A 7 2.69 -23.94 -14.67
N PRO A 8 3.63 -23.57 -13.77
CA PRO A 8 4.71 -24.47 -13.37
C PRO A 8 4.15 -25.61 -12.52
N PRO A 9 4.63 -26.86 -12.68
CA PRO A 9 4.12 -28.02 -11.94
C PRO A 9 4.21 -27.89 -10.42
N ASP A 10 5.22 -27.16 -9.93
CA ASP A 10 5.46 -26.95 -8.52
C ASP A 10 4.79 -25.67 -7.97
N MET A 11 4.16 -24.86 -8.82
CA MET A 11 3.62 -23.53 -8.48
C MET A 11 4.65 -22.66 -7.73
N GLN A 12 5.94 -22.85 -7.99
CA GLN A 12 7.00 -22.07 -7.38
C GLN A 12 7.63 -21.13 -8.40
N CYS A 13 7.71 -19.86 -8.03
CA CYS A 13 8.48 -18.88 -8.78
C CYS A 13 9.78 -18.59 -8.02
N LYS A 14 10.92 -18.75 -8.68
CA LYS A 14 12.23 -18.36 -8.12
C LYS A 14 12.55 -16.89 -8.38
N ASP A 15 11.74 -16.23 -9.18
CA ASP A 15 11.94 -14.84 -9.55
C ASP A 15 11.84 -13.92 -8.34
N LYS A 16 12.65 -12.88 -8.38
CA LYS A 16 12.71 -11.84 -7.37
C LYS A 16 12.70 -10.51 -8.08
N PHE A 17 11.84 -9.62 -7.62
CA PHE A 17 11.86 -8.23 -8.02
C PHE A 17 12.69 -7.44 -7.03
N LEU A 18 13.45 -6.49 -7.55
CA LEU A 18 14.07 -5.46 -6.75
C LEU A 18 13.34 -4.15 -7.08
N LEU A 19 12.62 -3.61 -6.10
CA LEU A 19 12.09 -2.26 -6.17
C LEU A 19 13.14 -1.32 -5.58
N GLN A 20 13.57 -0.34 -6.36
CA GLN A 20 14.43 0.74 -5.88
C GLN A 20 13.65 2.04 -5.89
N SER A 21 13.73 2.80 -4.81
CA SER A 21 13.13 4.13 -4.69
C SER A 21 14.16 5.13 -4.23
N VAL A 22 14.10 6.33 -4.80
CA VAL A 22 14.94 7.46 -4.41
C VAL A 22 14.04 8.65 -4.08
N ARG A 23 14.49 9.48 -3.14
CA ARG A 23 13.79 10.74 -2.84
C ARG A 23 14.23 11.81 -3.82
N VAL A 24 13.27 12.39 -4.53
CA VAL A 24 13.47 13.56 -5.40
C VAL A 24 13.04 14.85 -4.69
N ASN A 25 13.49 15.99 -5.19
CA ASN A 25 13.04 17.29 -4.71
C ASN A 25 11.59 17.55 -5.14
N ASP A 26 10.87 18.36 -4.37
CA ASP A 26 9.50 18.76 -4.70
C ASP A 26 9.49 19.57 -6.01
N GLY A 27 8.63 19.17 -6.95
CA GLY A 27 8.54 19.82 -8.27
C GLY A 27 9.57 19.33 -9.31
N ALA A 28 10.30 18.25 -9.03
CA ALA A 28 11.21 17.64 -10.01
C ALA A 28 10.45 17.10 -11.23
N ASP A 29 10.96 17.43 -12.42
CA ASP A 29 10.40 16.97 -13.69
C ASP A 29 10.93 15.58 -14.06
N ALA A 30 10.16 14.82 -14.84
CA ALA A 30 10.58 13.49 -15.31
C ALA A 30 11.90 13.48 -16.10
N LYS A 31 12.32 14.64 -16.64
CA LYS A 31 13.58 14.81 -17.37
C LYS A 31 14.81 14.86 -16.46
N GLU A 32 14.62 15.21 -15.19
CA GLU A 32 15.69 15.29 -14.19
C GLU A 32 15.92 13.95 -13.48
N ILE A 33 15.04 12.97 -13.72
CA ILE A 33 15.17 11.61 -13.19
C ILE A 33 16.20 10.87 -14.03
N THR A 34 17.42 10.78 -13.52
CA THR A 34 18.53 10.09 -14.20
C THR A 34 18.86 8.76 -13.52
N PRO A 35 19.42 7.77 -14.24
CA PRO A 35 19.79 6.48 -13.65
C PRO A 35 20.87 6.62 -12.55
N GLU A 36 21.70 7.67 -12.60
CA GLU A 36 22.74 7.95 -11.60
C GLU A 36 22.14 8.19 -10.21
N MET A 37 20.91 8.69 -10.13
CA MET A 37 20.21 8.89 -8.85
C MET A 37 20.02 7.58 -8.07
N PHE A 38 19.98 6.44 -8.76
CA PHE A 38 19.85 5.12 -8.16
C PHE A 38 21.19 4.49 -7.78
N ASN A 39 22.32 5.20 -7.95
CA ASN A 39 23.62 4.74 -7.47
C ASN A 39 23.87 5.15 -6.00
N LYS A 40 24.02 4.15 -5.13
CA LYS A 40 24.33 4.34 -3.69
C LYS A 40 25.72 4.93 -3.46
N GLU A 41 26.67 4.69 -4.35
CA GLU A 41 28.08 5.11 -4.22
C GLU A 41 28.23 6.64 -4.39
N ALA A 42 27.27 7.28 -5.06
CA ALA A 42 27.23 8.73 -5.27
C ALA A 42 26.68 9.50 -4.06
N GLY A 43 26.40 8.83 -2.93
CA GLY A 43 25.86 9.44 -1.71
C GLY A 43 24.34 9.64 -1.72
N HIS A 44 23.63 9.08 -2.71
CA HIS A 44 22.17 9.09 -2.76
C HIS A 44 21.57 8.07 -1.80
N VAL A 45 20.47 8.45 -1.14
CA VAL A 45 19.68 7.53 -0.30
C VAL A 45 18.74 6.74 -1.21
N VAL A 46 19.15 5.53 -1.55
CA VAL A 46 18.37 4.57 -2.34
C VAL A 46 17.79 3.51 -1.42
N GLU A 47 16.47 3.47 -1.32
CA GLU A 47 15.74 2.44 -0.59
C GLU A 47 15.48 1.25 -1.53
N GLU A 48 15.74 0.04 -1.04
CA GLU A 48 15.58 -1.19 -1.81
C GLU A 48 14.63 -2.16 -1.11
N CYS A 49 13.66 -2.68 -1.88
CA CYS A 49 12.72 -3.68 -1.41
C CYS A 49 12.73 -4.88 -2.35
N LYS A 50 13.10 -6.05 -1.80
CA LYS A 50 13.19 -7.29 -2.57
C LYS A 50 11.91 -8.10 -2.41
N LEU A 51 11.13 -8.19 -3.48
CA LEU A 51 9.86 -8.90 -3.51
C LEU A 51 10.05 -10.28 -4.13
N ARG A 52 9.45 -11.31 -3.52
CA ARG A 52 9.41 -12.67 -4.07
C ARG A 52 8.10 -12.88 -4.80
N VAL A 53 8.16 -13.64 -5.89
CA VAL A 53 6.97 -14.05 -6.62
C VAL A 53 6.41 -15.33 -6.01
N VAL A 54 5.10 -15.36 -5.81
CA VAL A 54 4.37 -16.52 -5.30
C VAL A 54 3.20 -16.77 -6.24
N TYR A 55 3.06 -18.00 -6.73
CA TYR A 55 1.88 -18.42 -7.46
C TYR A 55 0.81 -18.89 -6.48
N VAL A 56 -0.43 -18.51 -6.76
CA VAL A 56 -1.60 -18.93 -5.99
C VAL A 56 -2.60 -19.57 -6.93
N ALA A 57 -3.19 -20.68 -6.51
CA ALA A 57 -4.23 -21.35 -7.29
C ALA A 57 -5.46 -20.44 -7.41
N PRO A 58 -6.14 -20.40 -8.57
CA PRO A 58 -7.41 -19.69 -8.68
C PRO A 58 -8.43 -20.20 -7.65
N PRO A 59 -9.31 -19.33 -7.12
CA PRO A 59 -10.39 -19.76 -6.25
C PRO A 59 -11.25 -20.81 -6.95
N GLN A 60 -11.59 -21.90 -6.26
CA GLN A 60 -12.42 -22.95 -6.85
C GLN A 60 -13.79 -22.37 -7.26
N PRO A 61 -14.26 -22.63 -8.49
CA PRO A 61 -15.60 -22.24 -8.90
C PRO A 61 -16.62 -22.97 -8.02
N GLN A 62 -17.57 -22.21 -7.45
CA GLN A 62 -18.68 -22.78 -6.71
C GLN A 62 -19.43 -23.73 -7.64
N SER A 63 -19.63 -24.98 -7.21
CA SER A 63 -20.20 -26.05 -8.03
C SER A 63 -21.48 -25.56 -8.74
N PRO A 64 -21.66 -25.86 -10.04
CA PRO A 64 -22.90 -25.52 -10.75
C PRO A 64 -24.08 -26.04 -9.95
N VAL A 65 -24.92 -25.11 -9.48
CA VAL A 65 -26.18 -25.44 -8.84
C VAL A 65 -26.96 -26.30 -9.85
N PRO A 66 -27.44 -27.49 -9.47
CA PRO A 66 -28.25 -28.30 -10.37
C PRO A 66 -29.43 -27.45 -10.84
N GLU A 67 -29.49 -27.13 -12.13
CA GLU A 67 -30.71 -26.62 -12.73
C GLU A 67 -31.76 -27.70 -12.54
N SER A 68 -32.70 -27.46 -11.62
CA SER A 68 -33.92 -28.23 -11.55
C SER A 68 -34.62 -28.08 -12.89
N SER A 69 -34.59 -29.14 -13.68
CA SER A 69 -35.33 -29.25 -14.93
C SER A 69 -36.82 -29.18 -14.62
N GLU A 70 -37.40 -27.98 -14.63
CA GLU A 70 -38.85 -27.85 -14.83
C GLU A 70 -39.12 -27.95 -16.34
N GLU A 71 -39.01 -29.18 -16.84
CA GLU A 71 -39.59 -29.54 -18.13
C GLU A 71 -41.11 -29.59 -17.92
N GLY A 72 -41.78 -28.46 -18.17
CA GLY A 72 -43.18 -28.31 -17.80
C GLY A 72 -43.86 -27.07 -18.39
N SER A 73 -44.17 -27.16 -19.69
CA SER A 73 -45.21 -26.39 -20.40
C SER A 73 -44.80 -25.09 -21.11
N SER A 74 -44.71 -25.20 -22.44
CA SER A 74 -45.04 -24.10 -23.36
C SER A 74 -46.50 -23.65 -23.14
N PRO A 75 -46.82 -22.36 -23.27
CA PRO A 75 -47.49 -21.96 -24.49
C PRO A 75 -47.02 -20.63 -25.09
N ARG A 76 -47.18 -20.61 -26.40
CA ARG A 76 -46.97 -19.57 -27.41
C ARG A 76 -47.65 -18.22 -27.10
N GLY A 77 -46.94 -17.13 -27.43
CA GLY A 77 -47.49 -15.79 -27.75
C GLY A 77 -46.78 -14.66 -26.98
N SER A 78 -46.37 -13.53 -27.53
CA SER A 78 -46.45 -12.97 -28.88
C SER A 78 -45.73 -11.61 -28.91
N VAL A 79 -45.23 -11.22 -30.09
CA VAL A 79 -44.94 -9.86 -30.60
C VAL A 79 -43.72 -9.10 -30.07
N THR A 80 -42.76 -8.95 -30.98
CA THR A 80 -41.72 -7.90 -31.07
C THR A 80 -42.30 -6.53 -31.41
N GLU A 81 -41.89 -5.46 -30.71
CA GLU A 81 -41.80 -4.10 -31.27
C GLU A 81 -40.65 -3.29 -30.62
N ASN A 82 -39.92 -2.56 -31.46
CA ASN A 82 -38.65 -1.87 -31.22
C ASN A 82 -38.77 -0.53 -30.45
N GLY A 83 -37.65 -0.05 -29.88
CA GLY A 83 -37.28 1.39 -30.03
C GLY A 83 -36.66 2.14 -28.83
N ASN A 84 -35.32 2.18 -28.80
CA ASN A 84 -34.44 3.36 -28.60
C ASN A 84 -34.32 4.12 -27.25
N ALA A 85 -33.14 3.93 -26.64
CA ALA A 85 -32.14 4.85 -26.06
C ALA A 85 -32.49 6.11 -25.20
N ASN A 86 -31.80 6.11 -24.05
CA ASN A 86 -31.22 7.23 -23.27
C ASN A 86 -31.92 7.64 -21.98
N GLY A 87 -31.18 7.48 -20.87
CA GLY A 87 -31.51 8.01 -19.55
C GLY A 87 -30.49 7.51 -18.54
N SER A 88 -29.41 8.28 -18.35
CA SER A 88 -28.43 8.14 -17.28
C SER A 88 -29.09 7.96 -15.92
N ASP A 89 -28.60 7.03 -15.10
CA ASP A 89 -28.46 7.26 -13.65
C ASP A 89 -27.43 6.30 -13.03
N SER A 90 -26.23 6.84 -12.87
CA SER A 90 -25.18 6.32 -12.02
C SER A 90 -25.50 6.73 -10.59
N THR A 91 -26.19 5.89 -9.81
CA THR A 91 -26.13 5.84 -8.32
C THR A 91 -27.19 4.90 -7.71
N THR A 92 -27.06 3.58 -7.88
CA THR A 92 -27.68 2.62 -6.92
C THR A 92 -26.87 1.32 -6.84
N VAL A 93 -25.55 1.43 -6.68
CA VAL A 93 -24.70 0.29 -6.28
C VAL A 93 -24.57 0.30 -4.76
N MET A 94 -25.67 0.06 -4.05
CA MET A 94 -25.64 -0.18 -2.59
C MET A 94 -26.97 -0.73 -2.04
N ARG A 95 -27.60 -1.76 -2.62
CA ARG A 95 -28.64 -2.53 -1.87
C ARG A 95 -29.10 -3.86 -2.46
N GLY A 96 -28.27 -4.55 -3.22
CA GLY A 96 -28.70 -5.72 -3.99
C GLY A 96 -28.11 -7.06 -3.59
N PHE A 97 -27.61 -7.27 -2.37
CA PHE A 97 -27.08 -8.59 -1.97
C PHE A 97 -27.33 -8.86 -0.49
N THR A 98 -28.59 -8.98 -0.10
CA THR A 98 -28.95 -9.72 1.11
C THR A 98 -30.28 -10.39 0.86
N GLU A 99 -30.39 -11.66 1.25
CA GLU A 99 -31.47 -12.62 0.94
C GLU A 99 -31.41 -13.15 -0.50
N ARG A 100 -31.32 -14.45 -0.79
CA ARG A 100 -31.83 -15.65 -0.12
C ARG A 100 -31.36 -16.83 -1.01
N ASN A 101 -30.49 -17.77 -0.63
CA ASN A 101 -30.76 -18.96 0.17
C ASN A 101 -29.46 -19.81 0.16
N GLY A 102 -29.05 -20.37 1.30
CA GLY A 102 -27.99 -21.39 1.34
C GLY A 102 -27.27 -21.48 2.68
N THR A 103 -27.78 -22.33 3.59
CA THR A 103 -27.23 -22.68 4.91
C THR A 103 -26.92 -21.50 5.86
N PRO A 104 -27.62 -21.37 7.00
CA PRO A 104 -27.43 -20.26 7.95
C PRO A 104 -26.02 -20.17 8.55
N GLU A 105 -25.22 -21.24 8.46
CA GLU A 105 -23.97 -21.36 9.22
C GLU A 105 -22.77 -20.73 8.49
N LYS A 106 -22.63 -20.93 7.17
CA LYS A 106 -21.53 -20.34 6.37
C LYS A 106 -21.67 -18.83 6.16
N SER A 107 -22.90 -18.32 6.11
CA SER A 107 -23.15 -16.87 6.03
C SER A 107 -22.79 -16.16 7.34
N ALA A 108 -23.03 -16.82 8.48
CA ALA A 108 -22.68 -16.29 9.79
C ALA A 108 -21.15 -16.23 9.97
N GLU A 109 -20.43 -17.28 9.56
CA GLU A 109 -18.95 -17.30 9.57
C GLU A 109 -18.34 -16.22 8.69
N ALA A 110 -18.84 -16.03 7.46
CA ALA A 110 -18.37 -14.99 6.55
C ALA A 110 -18.62 -13.57 7.09
N LYS A 111 -19.79 -13.34 7.72
CA LYS A 111 -20.12 -12.07 8.38
C LYS A 111 -19.25 -11.83 9.61
N ALA A 112 -18.98 -12.87 10.40
CA ALA A 112 -18.08 -12.79 11.54
C ALA A 112 -16.64 -12.46 11.13
N LEU A 113 -16.14 -13.06 10.05
CA LEU A 113 -14.83 -12.73 9.48
C LEU A 113 -14.76 -11.30 8.95
N MET A 114 -15.81 -10.83 8.26
CA MET A 114 -15.86 -9.44 7.82
C MET A 114 -15.90 -8.45 8.99
N LEU A 115 -16.66 -8.75 10.05
CA LEU A 115 -16.71 -7.91 11.25
C LEU A 115 -15.35 -7.84 11.93
N ARG A 116 -14.69 -8.97 12.11
CA ARG A 116 -13.36 -9.05 12.72
C ARG A 116 -12.31 -8.32 11.88
N LEU A 117 -12.31 -8.50 10.57
CA LEU A 117 -11.41 -7.78 9.67
C LEU A 117 -11.68 -6.26 9.66
N THR A 118 -12.94 -5.85 9.77
CA THR A 118 -13.32 -4.43 9.86
C THR A 118 -12.86 -3.83 11.18
N GLU A 119 -12.98 -4.56 12.29
CA GLU A 119 -12.48 -4.17 13.60
C GLU A 119 -10.95 -4.06 13.62
N GLU A 120 -10.23 -5.08 13.13
CA GLU A 120 -8.76 -5.05 13.04
C GLU A 120 -8.28 -3.91 12.13
N LYS A 121 -8.96 -3.65 11.00
CA LYS A 121 -8.68 -2.51 10.14
C LYS A 121 -8.85 -1.17 10.88
N ASN A 122 -9.97 -1.00 11.60
CA ASN A 122 -10.23 0.22 12.35
C ASN A 122 -9.19 0.45 13.44
N ASN A 123 -8.77 -0.62 14.12
CA ASN A 123 -7.69 -0.57 15.11
C ASN A 123 -6.35 -0.16 14.47
N ALA A 124 -5.99 -0.75 13.33
CA ALA A 124 -4.78 -0.37 12.59
C ALA A 124 -4.80 1.09 12.12
N ILE A 125 -5.95 1.60 11.65
CA ILE A 125 -6.12 3.01 11.27
C ILE A 125 -5.92 3.92 12.48
N GLN A 126 -6.45 3.56 13.65
CA GLN A 126 -6.33 4.34 14.88
C GLN A 126 -4.88 4.39 15.39
N LEU A 127 -4.16 3.27 15.32
CA LEU A 127 -2.72 3.24 15.66
C LEU A 127 -1.89 4.07 14.67
N ASN A 128 -2.19 3.97 13.38
CA ASN A 128 -1.48 4.73 12.35
C ASN A 128 -1.69 6.24 12.50
N SER A 129 -2.90 6.69 12.82
CA SER A 129 -3.18 8.11 13.07
C SER A 129 -2.45 8.64 14.30
N LYS A 130 -2.36 7.84 15.37
CA LYS A 130 -1.58 8.18 16.56
C LYS A 130 -0.09 8.28 16.27
N LEU A 131 0.48 7.32 15.54
CA LEU A 131 1.88 7.36 15.13
C LEU A 131 2.20 8.59 14.29
N ARG A 132 1.32 8.97 13.36
CA ARG A 132 1.45 10.20 12.58
C ARG A 132 1.47 11.44 13.48
N GLN A 133 0.60 11.48 14.49
CA GLN A 133 0.58 12.57 15.47
C GLN A 133 1.88 12.64 16.29
N GLU A 134 2.42 11.50 16.73
CA GLU A 134 3.71 11.45 17.43
C GLU A 134 4.86 11.94 16.54
N LEU A 135 4.89 11.53 15.27
CA LEU A 135 5.90 12.00 14.31
C LEU A 135 5.81 13.52 14.07
N ASP A 136 4.61 14.08 13.95
CA ASP A 136 4.44 15.52 13.76
C ASP A 136 4.86 16.33 15.00
N MET A 137 4.63 15.79 16.20
CA MET A 137 5.12 16.40 17.45
C MET A 137 6.65 16.36 17.53
N LEU A 138 7.28 15.21 17.26
CA LEU A 138 8.74 15.08 17.26
C LEU A 138 9.38 15.97 16.19
N ARG A 139 8.77 16.07 15.01
CA ARG A 139 9.22 16.95 13.93
C ARG A 139 9.15 18.43 14.33
N ARG A 140 8.07 18.86 14.98
CA ARG A 140 7.94 20.23 15.52
C ARG A 140 8.94 20.50 16.65
N GLN A 141 9.18 19.52 17.53
CA GLN A 141 10.15 19.65 18.63
C GLN A 141 11.59 19.71 18.11
N SER A 142 11.94 18.87 17.14
CA SER A 142 13.22 18.88 16.42
C SER A 142 13.47 20.23 15.74
N ASN A 143 12.45 20.80 15.08
CA ASN A 143 12.55 22.14 14.49
C ASN A 143 12.70 23.25 15.54
N LYS A 144 12.27 23.02 16.78
CA LYS A 144 12.39 23.97 17.90
C LYS A 144 13.76 23.89 18.61
N SER A 145 14.44 22.74 18.53
CA SER A 145 15.82 22.56 19.03
C SER A 145 16.91 22.89 18.00
N ARG A 146 16.55 23.13 16.73
CA ARG A 146 17.47 23.42 15.62
C ARG A 146 18.00 24.87 15.61
N GLY A 147 18.06 25.50 16.77
CA GLY A 147 18.42 26.93 16.91
C GLY A 147 19.76 27.20 17.59
N ASN A 148 20.38 26.23 18.26
CA ASN A 148 21.61 26.48 19.00
C ASN A 148 22.56 25.29 18.81
N VAL A 149 23.50 25.36 17.87
CA VAL A 149 24.76 24.62 18.04
C VAL A 149 25.26 25.07 19.41
N SER A 150 25.20 24.16 20.38
CA SER A 150 25.22 24.52 21.79
C SER A 150 26.36 25.50 22.04
N MET A 151 26.07 26.74 22.45
CA MET A 151 27.06 27.79 22.75
C MET A 151 28.25 27.26 23.56
N ILE A 152 27.98 26.22 24.37
CA ILE A 152 28.94 25.43 25.13
C ILE A 152 30.06 24.86 24.23
N PHE A 153 29.75 24.28 23.06
CA PHE A 153 30.76 23.79 22.12
C PHE A 153 31.68 24.90 21.59
N VAL A 154 31.12 26.07 21.29
CA VAL A 154 31.91 27.23 20.83
C VAL A 154 32.85 27.73 21.94
N ILE A 155 32.35 27.81 23.17
CA ILE A 155 33.14 28.18 24.35
C ILE A 155 34.25 27.15 24.61
N LEU A 156 33.95 25.85 24.54
CA LEU A 156 34.93 24.78 24.73
C LEU A 156 36.07 24.84 23.70
N ILE A 157 35.73 25.01 22.41
CA ILE A 157 36.73 25.12 21.34
C ILE A 157 37.61 26.37 21.55
N GLY A 158 37.01 27.50 21.94
CA GLY A 158 37.75 28.72 22.26
C GLY A 158 38.73 28.56 23.42
N LEU A 159 38.31 27.90 24.51
CA LEU A 159 39.17 27.62 25.67
C LEU A 159 40.31 26.67 25.31
N LEU A 160 40.03 25.61 24.53
CA LEU A 160 41.06 24.68 24.02
C LEU A 160 42.10 25.40 23.18
N GLY A 161 41.67 26.31 22.28
CA GLY A 161 42.57 27.13 21.46
C GLY A 161 43.43 28.06 22.31
N LEU A 162 42.85 28.68 23.34
CA LEU A 162 43.58 29.57 24.25
C LEU A 162 44.65 28.80 25.06
N ILE A 163 44.31 27.63 25.58
CA ILE A 163 45.23 26.78 26.33
C ILE A 163 46.37 26.29 25.42
N MET A 164 46.05 25.79 24.22
CA MET A 164 47.06 25.35 23.25
C MET A 164 47.97 26.51 22.80
N GLY A 165 47.41 27.70 22.55
CA GLY A 165 48.19 28.89 22.22
C GLY A 165 49.10 29.35 23.36
N TYR A 166 48.64 29.26 24.59
CA TYR A 166 49.46 29.56 25.77
C TYR A 166 50.60 28.56 25.96
N LEU A 167 50.35 27.27 25.74
CA LEU A 167 51.37 26.22 25.83
C LEU A 167 52.43 26.35 24.73
N LEU A 168 52.04 26.64 23.49
CA LEU A 168 52.98 26.88 22.37
C LEU A 168 53.81 28.15 22.53
N LYS A 169 53.29 29.17 23.23
CA LYS A 169 54.04 30.40 23.53
C LYS A 169 55.03 30.23 24.68
N LYS A 170 54.76 29.29 25.58
CA LYS A 170 55.56 29.05 26.79
C LYS A 170 56.66 27.99 26.59
N THR A 171 56.51 27.14 25.56
CA THR A 171 57.52 26.19 25.11
C THR A 171 58.42 26.86 24.08
#